data_AF-A0A4R2S6P5-F1
#
_entry.id   AF-A0A4R2S6P5-F1
#
_cell.length_a   1.000
_cell.length_b   1.000
_cell.length_c   1.000
_cell.angle_alpha   90.00
_cell.angle_beta   90.00
_cell.angle_gamma   90.00
#
_symmetry.space_group_name_H-M   'P 1'
#
loop_
_entity.id
_entity.type
_entity.pdbx_description
1 polymer ?
#
loop_
_entity_poly.entity_id
_entity_poly.type
_entity_poly.pdbx_seq_one_letter_code
_entity_poly.pdbx_strand_id
1 'polypeptide(L)'
;MTDSVGGRVVLKLSKKYDVPDPLTRPLVTTYLTPEEDALFAALPGHWLRKQRHAVSSASGEFGIDLFEGALAGLELAEIEQPDAASLAAVQPPEWARSEVAYHPDFKGGTLALLDRSSAQLFVHQAMS
;
A
#
# COMPACT_ATOMS: atom_id res chain seq x y z
N MET A 1 -8.16 5.67 5.79
CA MET A 1 -8.76 4.57 5.00
C MET A 1 -10.24 4.57 5.32
N THR A 2 -11.11 4.29 4.37
CA THR A 2 -12.54 4.18 4.65
C THR A 2 -12.88 2.72 4.89
N ASP A 3 -13.67 2.39 5.92
CA ASP A 3 -14.17 1.02 6.06
C ASP A 3 -15.15 0.69 4.92
N SER A 4 -15.18 -0.58 4.52
CA SER A 4 -16.01 -1.07 3.43
C SER A 4 -17.49 -1.22 3.82
N VAL A 5 -17.82 -1.17 5.11
CA VAL A 5 -19.17 -1.44 5.63
C VAL A 5 -19.97 -0.16 5.87
N GLY A 6 -19.35 0.87 6.44
CA GLY A 6 -20.00 2.08 6.90
C GLY A 6 -19.55 3.35 6.17
N GLY A 7 -18.56 3.28 5.30
CA GLY A 7 -18.03 4.45 4.61
C GLY A 7 -17.33 5.43 5.56
N ARG A 8 -16.91 4.97 6.75
CA ARG A 8 -16.32 5.84 7.78
C ARG A 8 -14.81 5.88 7.64
N VAL A 9 -14.24 7.05 7.91
CA VAL A 9 -12.79 7.19 8.03
C VAL A 9 -12.31 6.41 9.25
N VAL A 10 -11.43 5.46 9.01
CA VAL A 10 -10.71 4.68 10.02
C VAL A 10 -9.28 5.18 10.10
N LEU A 11 -8.88 5.53 11.33
CA LEU A 11 -7.53 5.94 11.71
C LEU A 11 -6.87 4.76 12.42
N LYS A 12 -5.63 4.46 12.04
CA LYS A 12 -4.93 3.27 12.55
C LYS A 12 -3.43 3.50 12.62
N LEU A 13 -2.82 2.93 13.66
CA LEU A 13 -1.38 2.78 13.80
C LEU A 13 -1.03 1.33 13.54
N SER A 14 -0.12 1.11 12.58
CA SER A 14 0.29 -0.23 12.18
C SER A 14 1.82 -0.38 12.26
N LYS A 15 2.29 -1.48 12.85
CA LYS A 15 3.70 -1.89 12.82
C LYS A 15 3.84 -3.18 12.01
N LYS A 16 4.54 -3.08 10.88
CA LYS A 16 5.05 -4.24 10.13
C LYS A 16 6.39 -4.66 10.74
N TYR A 17 6.58 -5.96 10.94
CA TYR A 17 7.84 -6.53 11.41
C TYR A 17 8.67 -7.02 10.24
N ASP A 18 9.98 -6.79 10.30
CA ASP A 18 10.91 -7.26 9.29
C ASP A 18 11.19 -8.74 9.47
N VAL A 19 11.04 -9.48 8.38
CA VAL A 19 11.36 -10.90 8.26
C VAL A 19 11.98 -11.14 6.89
N PRO A 20 12.71 -12.26 6.69
CA PRO A 20 13.43 -12.51 5.44
C PRO A 20 12.53 -12.59 4.20
N ASP A 21 11.33 -13.15 4.35
CA ASP A 21 10.37 -13.27 3.26
C ASP A 21 9.60 -11.95 3.07
N PRO A 22 9.71 -11.28 1.90
CA PRO A 22 8.97 -10.05 1.65
C PRO A 22 7.45 -10.25 1.49
N LEU A 23 6.99 -11.46 1.15
CA LEU A 23 5.57 -11.77 0.94
C LEU A 23 4.81 -12.03 2.24
N THR A 24 5.51 -12.45 3.29
CA THR A 24 4.90 -12.81 4.56
C THR A 24 5.41 -11.88 5.64
N ARG A 25 4.58 -10.97 6.18
CA ARG A 25 5.01 -10.07 7.27
C ARG A 25 3.99 -10.00 8.39
N PRO A 26 4.39 -10.29 9.64
CA PRO A 26 3.55 -9.99 10.79
C PRO A 26 3.22 -8.50 10.83
N LEU A 27 1.93 -8.20 11.02
CA LEU A 27 1.40 -6.85 11.15
C LEU A 27 0.58 -6.76 12.43
N VAL A 28 0.93 -5.80 13.29
CA VAL A 28 0.11 -5.42 14.44
C VAL A 28 -0.55 -4.09 14.13
N THR A 29 -1.86 -3.99 14.31
CA THR A 29 -2.65 -2.78 14.06
C THR A 29 -3.50 -2.43 15.28
N THR A 30 -3.45 -1.16 15.67
CA THR A 30 -4.34 -0.56 16.67
C THR A 30 -5.16 0.54 15.99
N TYR A 31 -6.45 0.59 16.29
CA TYR A 31 -7.35 1.64 15.81
C TYR A 31 -7.31 2.83 16.76
N LEU A 32 -7.30 4.03 16.20
CA LEU A 32 -7.10 5.27 16.95
C LEU A 32 -8.37 6.13 16.94
N THR A 33 -8.56 6.90 18.00
CA THR A 33 -9.46 8.07 17.95
C THR A 33 -8.82 9.22 17.15
N PRO A 34 -9.59 10.23 16.72
CA PRO A 34 -9.03 11.42 16.08
C PRO A 34 -7.99 12.15 16.92
N GLU A 35 -8.16 12.18 18.25
CA GLU A 35 -7.21 12.82 19.17
C GLU A 35 -5.89 12.05 19.26
N GLU A 36 -5.96 10.71 19.32
CA GLU A 36 -4.77 9.85 19.30
C GLU A 36 -4.03 9.95 17.96
N ASP A 37 -4.75 9.94 16.84
CA ASP A 37 -4.17 10.13 15.51
C ASP A 37 -3.46 11.48 15.40
N ALA A 38 -4.07 12.57 15.91
CA ALA A 38 -3.46 13.89 15.92
C ALA A 38 -2.14 13.94 16.71
N LEU A 39 -2.03 13.18 17.81
CA LEU A 39 -0.78 13.07 18.57
C LEU A 39 0.32 12.39 17.75
N PHE A 40 0.01 11.31 17.03
CA PHE A 40 0.98 10.62 16.17
C PHE A 40 1.32 11.44 14.91
N ALA A 41 0.35 12.14 14.33
CA ALA A 41 0.53 13.00 13.15
C ALA A 41 1.47 14.19 13.42
N ALA A 42 1.61 14.61 14.69
CA ALA A 42 2.52 15.66 15.11
C ALA A 42 3.99 15.20 15.21
N LEU A 43 4.26 13.88 15.19
CA LEU A 43 5.61 13.35 15.23
C LEU A 43 6.31 13.54 13.88
N PRO A 44 7.65 13.70 13.86
CA PRO A 44 8.40 13.70 12.61
C PRO A 44 8.16 12.40 11.83
N GLY A 45 7.79 12.55 10.56
CA GLY A 45 7.47 11.42 9.70
C GLY A 45 7.41 11.81 8.24
N HIS A 46 7.34 10.80 7.38
CA HIS A 46 7.22 10.96 5.94
C HIS A 46 5.79 10.67 5.51
N TRP A 47 5.22 11.59 4.74
CA TRP A 47 3.84 11.50 4.30
C TRP A 47 3.73 10.79 2.96
N LEU A 48 2.78 9.87 2.88
CA LEU A 48 2.39 9.20 1.65
C LEU A 48 0.86 9.27 1.54
N ARG A 49 0.37 9.66 0.36
CA ARG A 49 -1.06 9.82 0.09
C ARG A 49 -1.45 9.01 -1.14
N LYS A 50 -2.58 8.31 -1.03
CA LYS A 50 -3.14 7.48 -2.10
C LYS A 50 -4.64 7.31 -1.91
N GLN A 51 -5.35 7.09 -3.01
CA GLN A 51 -6.73 6.63 -3.02
C GLN A 51 -6.74 5.13 -3.32
N ARG A 52 -7.41 4.33 -2.48
CA ARG A 52 -7.52 2.89 -2.69
C ARG A 52 -8.92 2.54 -3.20
N HIS A 53 -8.98 1.85 -4.33
CA HIS A 53 -10.21 1.27 -4.87
C HIS A 53 -10.20 -0.24 -4.70
N ALA A 54 -11.32 -0.80 -4.25
CA ALA A 54 -11.52 -2.25 -4.23
C ALA A 54 -11.98 -2.74 -5.60
N VAL A 55 -11.31 -3.76 -6.14
CA VAL A 55 -11.66 -4.41 -7.41
C VAL A 55 -11.74 -5.91 -7.19
N SER A 56 -12.94 -6.47 -7.36
CA SER A 56 -13.15 -7.92 -7.25
C SER A 56 -12.53 -8.67 -8.43
N SER A 57 -11.94 -9.83 -8.14
CA SER A 57 -11.36 -10.74 -9.13
C SER A 57 -11.67 -12.20 -8.76
N ALA A 58 -11.30 -13.15 -9.62
CA ALA A 58 -11.41 -14.57 -9.31
C ALA A 58 -10.54 -15.00 -8.12
N SER A 59 -9.46 -14.28 -7.82
CA SER A 59 -8.54 -14.57 -6.72
C SER A 59 -8.89 -13.84 -5.42
N GLY A 60 -9.97 -13.05 -5.40
CA GLY A 60 -10.34 -12.18 -4.29
C GLY A 60 -10.31 -10.71 -4.67
N GLU A 61 -10.28 -9.84 -3.67
CA GLU A 61 -10.31 -8.39 -3.86
C GLU A 61 -8.90 -7.81 -3.95
N PHE A 62 -8.60 -7.14 -5.06
CA PHE A 62 -7.42 -6.29 -5.19
C PHE A 62 -7.72 -4.89 -4.67
N GLY A 63 -6.81 -4.34 -3.87
CA GLY A 63 -6.75 -2.93 -3.55
C GLY A 63 -5.88 -2.20 -4.58
N ILE A 64 -6.50 -1.32 -5.37
CA ILE A 64 -5.82 -0.49 -6.37
C ILE A 64 -5.49 0.85 -5.75
N ASP A 65 -4.21 1.08 -5.50
CA ASP A 65 -3.69 2.32 -4.96
C ASP A 65 -3.31 3.29 -6.06
N LEU A 66 -4.02 4.41 -6.15
CA LEU A 66 -3.68 5.55 -6.98
C LEU A 66 -2.93 6.56 -6.11
N PHE A 67 -1.62 6.69 -6.32
CA PHE A 67 -0.78 7.58 -5.51
C PHE A 67 -1.00 9.05 -5.89
N GLU A 68 -0.86 9.94 -4.91
CA GLU A 68 -1.05 11.38 -5.06
C GLU A 68 0.28 12.16 -4.97
N GLY A 69 0.25 13.44 -5.33
CA GLY A 69 1.38 14.35 -5.16
C GLY A 69 2.54 14.04 -6.09
N ALA A 70 3.75 13.91 -5.56
CA ALA A 70 4.96 13.66 -6.37
C ALA A 70 4.98 12.25 -6.98
N LEU A 71 4.17 11.32 -6.46
CA LEU A 71 4.00 9.96 -6.97
C LEU A 71 2.75 9.82 -7.86
N ALA A 72 2.10 10.93 -8.24
CA ALA A 72 0.96 10.88 -9.14
C ALA A 72 1.32 10.18 -10.46
N GLY A 73 0.49 9.20 -10.83
CA GLY A 73 0.73 8.31 -11.98
C GLY A 73 1.30 6.95 -11.61
N LEU A 74 1.76 6.74 -10.38
CA LEU A 74 2.04 5.40 -9.86
C LEU A 74 0.73 4.74 -9.41
N GLU A 75 0.49 3.53 -9.90
CA GLU A 75 -0.65 2.70 -9.54
C GLU A 75 -0.15 1.33 -9.10
N LEU A 76 -0.63 0.84 -7.95
CA LEU A 76 -0.29 -0.50 -7.46
C LEU A 76 -1.55 -1.32 -7.20
N ALA A 77 -1.56 -2.55 -7.70
CA ALA A 77 -2.54 -3.56 -7.37
C ALA A 77 -1.98 -4.47 -6.27
N GLU A 78 -2.57 -4.42 -5.08
CA GLU A 78 -2.18 -5.27 -3.96
C GLU A 78 -3.32 -6.24 -3.61
N ILE A 79 -2.98 -7.47 -3.25
CA ILE A 79 -3.94 -8.44 -2.70
C ILE A 79 -3.34 -9.10 -1.47
N GLU A 80 -4.18 -9.32 -0.46
CA GLU A 80 -3.83 -10.07 0.74
C GLU A 80 -4.57 -11.41 0.71
N GLN A 81 -3.88 -12.50 1.07
CA GLN A 81 -4.42 -13.84 1.13
C GLN A 81 -4.15 -14.44 2.51
N PRO A 82 -5.04 -15.33 3.01
CA PRO A 82 -4.94 -15.85 4.36
C PRO A 82 -3.72 -16.77 4.57
N ASP A 83 -3.19 -17.36 3.50
CA ASP A 83 -2.07 -18.29 3.57
C ASP A 83 -1.22 -18.29 2.29
N ALA A 84 -0.06 -18.95 2.35
CA ALA A 84 0.88 -19.01 1.24
C ALA A 84 0.34 -19.78 0.03
N ALA A 85 -0.54 -20.77 0.22
CA ALA A 85 -1.06 -21.58 -0.86
C ALA A 85 -2.08 -20.80 -1.70
N SER A 86 -2.97 -20.06 -1.04
CA SER A 86 -3.91 -19.13 -1.67
C SER A 86 -3.19 -17.96 -2.34
N LEU A 87 -2.13 -17.43 -1.72
CA LEU A 87 -1.28 -16.41 -2.36
C LEU A 87 -0.60 -16.92 -3.64
N ALA A 88 -0.04 -18.13 -3.61
CA ALA A 88 0.60 -18.73 -4.78
C ALA A 88 -0.39 -19.05 -5.92
N ALA A 89 -1.67 -19.18 -5.61
CA ALA A 89 -2.73 -19.43 -6.59
C ALA A 89 -3.31 -18.16 -7.20
N VAL A 90 -2.95 -16.97 -6.69
CA VAL A 90 -3.43 -15.68 -7.21
C VAL A 90 -3.13 -15.56 -8.70
N GLN A 91 -4.15 -15.22 -9.46
CA GLN A 91 -4.02 -14.84 -10.86
C GLN A 91 -3.99 -13.31 -10.93
N PRO A 92 -2.90 -12.70 -11.39
CA PRO A 92 -2.85 -11.25 -11.53
C PRO A 92 -3.90 -10.80 -12.56
N PRO A 93 -4.53 -9.63 -12.36
CA PRO A 93 -5.47 -9.09 -13.33
C PRO A 93 -4.80 -8.87 -14.70
N GLU A 94 -5.51 -9.08 -15.80
CA GLU A 94 -4.94 -8.97 -17.16
C GLU A 94 -4.37 -7.58 -17.50
N TRP A 95 -4.85 -6.54 -16.81
CA TRP A 95 -4.37 -5.17 -16.96
C TRP A 95 -3.13 -4.84 -16.09
N ALA A 96 -2.73 -5.76 -15.19
CA ALA A 96 -1.52 -5.60 -14.41
C ALA A 96 -0.29 -5.77 -15.33
N ARG A 97 0.63 -4.80 -15.26
CA ARG A 97 1.78 -4.73 -16.18
C ARG A 97 2.98 -5.55 -15.71
N SER A 98 3.28 -5.46 -14.41
CA SER A 98 4.51 -6.00 -13.82
C SER A 98 4.25 -6.47 -12.39
N GLU A 99 4.84 -7.62 -12.03
CA GLU A 99 4.88 -8.10 -10.65
C GLU A 99 6.00 -7.38 -9.89
N VAL A 100 5.66 -6.71 -8.79
CA VAL A 100 6.58 -5.87 -8.01
C VAL A 100 6.70 -6.29 -6.54
N ALA A 101 6.08 -7.40 -6.11
CA ALA A 101 6.04 -7.83 -4.72
C ALA A 101 7.43 -8.03 -4.08
N TYR A 102 8.43 -8.40 -4.89
CA TYR A 102 9.81 -8.59 -4.46
C TYR A 102 10.69 -7.34 -4.62
N HIS A 103 10.19 -6.27 -5.21
CA HIS A 103 10.95 -5.05 -5.47
C HIS A 103 10.89 -4.10 -4.27
N PRO A 104 12.01 -3.89 -3.55
CA PRO A 104 12.02 -3.08 -2.34
C PRO A 104 11.69 -1.60 -2.56
N ASP A 105 11.86 -1.11 -3.79
CA ASP A 105 11.61 0.28 -4.16
C ASP A 105 10.11 0.62 -4.17
N PHE A 106 9.24 -0.38 -4.36
CA PHE A 106 7.78 -0.22 -4.33
C PHE A 106 7.19 -0.32 -2.91
N LYS A 107 8.01 -0.56 -1.88
CA LYS A 107 7.54 -0.55 -0.49
C LYS A 107 7.12 0.86 -0.10
N GLY A 108 5.95 1.00 0.53
CA GLY A 108 5.42 2.30 0.96
C GLY A 108 6.38 3.14 1.82
N GLY A 109 7.21 2.50 2.66
CA GLY A 109 8.26 3.20 3.42
C GLY A 109 9.36 3.79 2.53
N THR A 110 9.81 3.05 1.51
CA THR A 110 10.78 3.55 0.52
C THR A 110 10.19 4.70 -0.30
N LEU A 111 8.96 4.54 -0.77
CA LEU A 111 8.25 5.56 -1.54
C LEU A 111 8.06 6.86 -0.76
N ALA A 112 7.75 6.78 0.54
CA ALA A 112 7.57 7.96 1.39
C ALA A 112 8.87 8.76 1.61
N LEU A 113 10.04 8.13 1.45
CA LEU A 113 11.35 8.78 1.60
C LEU A 113 11.79 9.54 0.36
N LEU A 114 11.15 9.32 -0.80
CA LEU A 114 11.52 10.00 -2.03
C LEU A 114 11.21 11.50 -1.93
N ASP A 115 12.19 12.32 -2.30
CA ASP A 115 11.92 13.72 -2.61
C ASP A 115 11.12 13.84 -3.92
N ARG A 116 10.65 15.05 -4.22
CA ARG A 116 9.80 15.28 -5.40
C ARG A 116 10.46 14.81 -6.69
N SER A 117 11.73 15.14 -6.90
CA SER A 117 12.45 14.86 -8.15
C SER A 117 12.67 13.36 -8.34
N SER A 118 13.08 12.67 -7.26
CA SER A 118 13.32 11.23 -7.27
C SER A 118 12.01 10.46 -7.45
N ALA A 119 10.92 10.92 -6.83
CA ALA A 119 9.58 10.35 -7.03
C ALA A 119 9.12 10.45 -8.48
N GLN A 120 9.25 11.62 -9.12
CA GLN A 120 8.84 11.80 -10.52
C GLN A 120 9.65 10.93 -11.49
N LEU A 121 10.96 10.82 -11.26
CA LEU A 121 11.82 9.93 -12.05
C LEU A 121 11.41 8.47 -11.86
N PHE A 122 11.15 8.06 -10.62
CA PHE A 122 10.70 6.70 -10.30
C PHE A 122 9.39 6.37 -11.00
N VAL A 123 8.38 7.27 -10.97
CA VAL A 123 7.11 7.05 -11.68
C VAL A 123 7.34 6.88 -13.18
N HIS A 124 8.15 7.74 -13.79
CA HIS A 124 8.45 7.62 -15.22
C HIS A 124 9.08 6.25 -15.55
N GLN A 125 10.04 5.80 -14.74
CA GLN A 125 10.70 4.51 -14.94
C GLN A 125 9.77 3.32 -14.70
N ALA A 126 8.92 3.38 -13.69
CA ALA A 126 7.99 2.32 -13.35
C ALA A 126 6.83 2.17 -14.36
N MET A 127 6.48 3.25 -15.07
CA MET A 127 5.35 3.28 -16.01
C MET A 127 5.75 3.20 -17.50
N SER A 128 7.05 3.26 -17.80
CA SER A 128 7.60 3.06 -19.15
C SER A 128 7.65 1.58 -19.52
#